data_AF-A0A7F8RD36-F1
#
_entry.id   AF-A0A7F8RD36-F1
#
_cell.length_a   1.000
_cell.length_b   1.000
_cell.length_c   1.000
_cell.angle_alpha   90.00
_cell.angle_beta   90.00
_cell.angle_gamma   90.00
#
_symmetry.space_group_name_H-M   'P 1'
#
loop_
_entity.id
_entity.type
_entity.pdbx_description
1 polymer ?
#
loop_
_entity_poly.entity_id
_entity_poly.type
_entity_poly.pdbx_seq_one_letter_code
_entity_poly.pdbx_strand_id
1 'polypeptide(L)'
;PPVRRPPARAPGPPARLCRGQPHLALSDVPAPVLVLPPPWAARTRSRVEVGERGKNVEDFTGPRERSDLGFITFDITADLENIFDWNVKQLFLYLSAEYSTKNNALNQVVLWDKIVLRGDNPKLLLKDMKTKYFFFDDGNGLKGNRNVTLTLSWNVVPNAGILPLVTGSGHVSVPFPDTYEITKSY
;
A
#
# COMPACT_ATOMS: atom_id res chain seq x y z
N PRO A 1 -28.91 51.40 -51.61
CA PRO A 1 -29.33 50.01 -51.30
C PRO A 1 -29.70 49.87 -49.81
N PRO A 2 -30.78 49.15 -49.46
CA PRO A 2 -31.63 49.49 -48.33
C PRO A 2 -31.30 48.81 -46.99
N VAL A 3 -31.91 49.40 -45.95
CA VAL A 3 -31.94 49.11 -44.52
C VAL A 3 -32.21 47.63 -44.16
N ARG A 4 -31.55 47.13 -43.11
CA ARG A 4 -32.13 46.11 -42.21
C ARG A 4 -31.87 46.48 -40.74
N ARG A 5 -32.98 46.75 -40.02
CA ARG A 5 -33.02 46.95 -38.57
C ARG A 5 -32.74 45.63 -37.84
N PRO A 6 -32.12 45.64 -36.65
CA PRO A 6 -32.07 44.45 -35.78
C PRO A 6 -33.47 44.17 -35.18
N PRO A 7 -33.81 42.90 -34.90
CA PRO A 7 -35.11 42.51 -34.38
C PRO A 7 -35.31 42.93 -32.91
N ALA A 8 -36.56 43.24 -32.56
CA ALA A 8 -37.00 43.58 -31.22
C ALA A 8 -36.89 42.37 -30.26
N ARG A 9 -36.42 42.63 -29.04
CA ARG A 9 -36.32 41.64 -27.95
C ARG A 9 -37.72 41.36 -27.41
N ALA A 10 -38.18 40.11 -27.47
CA ALA A 10 -39.44 39.68 -26.90
C ALA A 10 -39.42 39.82 -25.36
N PRO A 11 -40.55 40.17 -24.70
CA PRO A 11 -40.63 40.18 -23.25
C PRO A 11 -40.57 38.74 -22.71
N GLY A 12 -39.71 38.52 -21.70
CA GLY A 12 -39.59 37.23 -21.02
C GLY A 12 -40.85 36.88 -20.22
N PRO A 13 -41.13 35.59 -20.01
CA PRO A 13 -42.29 35.15 -19.24
C PRO A 13 -42.17 35.54 -17.75
N PRO A 14 -43.29 35.75 -17.04
CA PRO A 14 -43.28 36.15 -15.64
C PRO A 14 -42.68 35.05 -14.75
N ALA A 15 -41.90 35.48 -13.75
CA ALA A 15 -41.27 34.60 -12.77
C ALA A 15 -42.33 33.76 -12.05
N ARG A 16 -42.27 32.43 -12.22
CA ARG A 16 -43.02 31.50 -11.38
C ARG A 16 -42.28 31.35 -10.05
N LEU A 17 -42.96 31.76 -8.99
CA LEU A 17 -42.61 31.54 -7.60
C LEU A 17 -42.61 30.03 -7.32
N CYS A 18 -41.44 29.38 -7.32
CA CYS A 18 -41.31 28.01 -6.84
C CYS A 18 -41.41 28.01 -5.31
N ARG A 19 -42.57 27.59 -4.80
CA ARG A 19 -42.78 27.22 -3.40
C ARG A 19 -41.88 26.04 -3.02
N GLY A 20 -41.30 26.13 -1.82
CA GLY A 20 -40.98 24.97 -0.98
C GLY A 20 -39.66 24.27 -1.33
N GLN A 21 -38.59 24.73 -0.71
CA GLN A 21 -37.34 24.00 -0.57
C GLN A 21 -37.48 23.10 0.68
N PRO A 22 -37.55 21.77 0.58
CA PRO A 22 -37.28 20.93 1.74
C PRO A 22 -35.77 20.96 1.97
N HIS A 23 -35.37 21.34 3.17
CA HIS A 23 -34.02 21.11 3.68
C HIS A 23 -33.72 19.60 3.57
N LEU A 24 -32.93 19.20 2.58
CA LEU A 24 -32.28 17.90 2.57
C LEU A 24 -31.21 17.93 3.67
N ALA A 25 -31.52 17.28 4.78
CA ALA A 25 -30.58 17.03 5.85
C ALA A 25 -29.36 16.30 5.29
N LEU A 26 -28.17 16.72 5.75
CA LEU A 26 -26.87 16.18 5.38
C LEU A 26 -26.62 14.81 6.05
N SER A 27 -27.60 13.89 6.00
CA SER A 27 -27.54 12.58 6.69
C SER A 27 -27.61 11.36 5.77
N ASP A 28 -27.81 11.54 4.46
CA ASP A 28 -27.90 10.42 3.51
C ASP A 28 -26.71 10.37 2.55
N VAL A 29 -25.49 10.34 3.10
CA VAL A 29 -24.37 9.72 2.39
C VAL A 29 -24.44 8.23 2.73
N PRO A 30 -24.85 7.32 1.81
CA PRO A 30 -24.76 5.90 2.10
C PRO A 30 -23.30 5.60 2.41
N ALA A 31 -23.08 4.95 3.56
CA ALA A 31 -21.76 4.43 3.94
C ALA A 31 -21.15 3.73 2.71
N PRO A 32 -19.84 3.86 2.46
CA PRO A 32 -19.20 3.14 1.36
C PRO A 32 -19.59 1.68 1.51
N VAL A 33 -20.25 1.13 0.49
CA VAL A 33 -20.62 -0.28 0.44
C VAL A 33 -19.31 -1.03 0.58
N LEU A 34 -19.01 -1.49 1.80
CA LEU A 34 -17.91 -2.38 2.06
C LEU A 34 -18.26 -3.62 1.23
N VAL A 35 -17.63 -3.78 0.06
CA VAL A 35 -17.75 -4.99 -0.72
C VAL A 35 -17.14 -6.08 0.14
N LEU A 36 -18.01 -6.83 0.83
CA LEU A 36 -17.58 -7.97 1.61
C LEU A 36 -16.83 -8.90 0.66
N PRO A 37 -15.60 -9.33 1.00
CA PRO A 37 -14.91 -10.30 0.18
C PRO A 37 -15.83 -11.52 0.01
N PRO A 38 -15.88 -12.13 -1.18
CA PRO A 38 -16.78 -13.24 -1.45
C PRO A 38 -16.56 -14.37 -0.43
N PRO A 39 -17.59 -15.18 -0.09
CA PRO A 39 -17.55 -16.13 1.03
C PRO A 39 -16.38 -17.14 1.01
N TRP A 40 -15.79 -17.37 -0.18
CA TRP A 40 -14.60 -18.21 -0.37
C TRP A 40 -13.29 -17.52 0.02
N ALA A 41 -13.19 -16.19 -0.13
CA ALA A 41 -12.02 -15.42 0.26
C ALA A 41 -11.87 -15.30 1.79
N ALA A 42 -12.93 -15.58 2.55
CA ALA A 42 -12.92 -15.58 4.01
C ALA A 42 -12.33 -16.85 4.63
N ARG A 43 -11.94 -17.85 3.83
CA ARG A 43 -11.64 -19.18 4.35
C ARG A 43 -10.42 -19.84 3.72
N THR A 44 -9.27 -19.21 3.90
CA THR A 44 -8.02 -19.98 4.05
C THR A 44 -6.97 -19.13 4.73
N ARG A 45 -6.51 -19.55 5.92
CA ARG A 45 -5.30 -19.00 6.51
C ARG A 45 -4.14 -19.47 5.65
N SER A 46 -3.75 -18.67 4.66
CA SER A 46 -2.40 -18.78 4.09
C SER A 46 -1.42 -18.60 5.23
N ARG A 47 -0.64 -19.65 5.53
CA ARG A 47 0.42 -19.56 6.53
C ARG A 47 1.54 -18.75 5.91
N VAL A 48 1.80 -17.58 6.48
CA VAL A 48 2.85 -16.66 6.04
C VAL A 48 3.77 -16.41 7.20
N GLU A 49 5.04 -16.73 6.99
CA GLU A 49 6.11 -16.51 7.93
C GLU A 49 7.15 -15.62 7.26
N VAL A 50 7.47 -14.52 7.92
CA VAL A 50 8.56 -13.63 7.56
C VAL A 50 9.63 -13.81 8.64
N GLY A 51 10.83 -14.18 8.22
CA GLY A 51 12.01 -14.28 9.07
C GLY A 51 12.97 -13.14 8.79
N GLU A 52 13.61 -12.64 9.84
CA GLU A 52 14.75 -11.72 9.72
C GLU A 52 16.04 -12.53 9.73
N ARG A 53 16.95 -12.26 8.78
CA ARG A 53 18.30 -12.86 8.72
C ARG A 53 19.39 -11.88 9.07
N GLY A 54 19.26 -10.63 8.63
CA GLY A 54 20.28 -9.60 8.85
C GLY A 54 19.73 -8.21 8.62
N LYS A 55 20.34 -7.24 9.29
CA LYS A 55 19.95 -5.84 9.26
C LYS A 55 21.17 -4.97 9.41
N ASN A 56 21.29 -3.99 8.54
CA ASN A 56 22.35 -2.99 8.58
C ASN A 56 21.70 -1.62 8.38
N VAL A 57 22.20 -0.62 9.11
CA VAL A 57 21.90 0.78 8.83
C VAL A 57 23.21 1.49 8.54
N GLU A 58 23.28 2.13 7.39
CA GLU A 58 24.38 3.03 7.01
C GLU A 58 23.96 4.48 7.21
N ASP A 59 24.94 5.33 7.54
CA ASP A 59 24.75 6.78 7.61
C ASP A 59 24.93 7.37 6.21
N PHE A 60 23.85 7.84 5.59
CA PHE A 60 23.85 8.49 4.28
C PHE A 60 23.79 10.02 4.40
N THR A 61 24.23 10.59 5.52
CA THR A 61 24.24 12.03 5.75
C THR A 61 25.08 12.78 4.71
N GLY A 62 24.43 13.70 3.98
CA GLY A 62 25.09 14.71 3.15
C GLY A 62 25.49 15.96 3.97
N PRO A 63 26.22 16.92 3.37
CA PRO A 63 26.71 18.11 4.09
C PRO A 63 25.62 19.00 4.71
N ARG A 64 24.36 18.83 4.31
CA ARG A 64 23.22 19.67 4.73
C ARG A 64 22.05 18.88 5.32
N GLU A 65 22.00 17.56 5.14
CA GLU A 65 20.83 16.75 5.46
C GLU A 65 21.27 15.36 5.92
N ARG A 66 20.67 14.88 7.01
CA ARG A 66 20.96 13.58 7.60
C ARG A 66 19.94 12.56 7.15
N SER A 67 20.37 11.36 6.80
CA SER A 67 19.46 10.30 6.37
C SER A 67 20.05 8.93 6.68
N ASP A 68 19.18 8.00 7.08
CA ASP A 68 19.54 6.61 7.34
C ASP A 68 19.24 5.77 6.10
N LEU A 69 20.15 4.87 5.76
CA LEU A 69 19.96 3.86 4.72
C LEU A 69 19.98 2.47 5.34
N GLY A 70 18.80 1.85 5.43
CA GLY A 70 18.63 0.50 5.93
C GLY A 70 18.73 -0.57 4.85
N PHE A 71 19.37 -1.68 5.18
CA PHE A 71 19.32 -2.94 4.45
C PHE A 71 18.76 -4.03 5.33
N ILE A 72 17.79 -4.78 4.81
CA ILE A 72 17.23 -5.95 5.49
C ILE A 72 17.44 -7.17 4.61
N THR A 73 17.89 -8.25 5.22
CA THR A 73 17.87 -9.59 4.64
C THR A 73 16.80 -10.40 5.36
N PHE A 74 15.90 -11.00 4.60
CA PHE A 74 14.72 -11.68 5.13
C PHE A 74 14.45 -13.01 4.41
N ASP A 75 13.73 -13.87 5.11
CA ASP A 75 13.20 -15.12 4.58
C ASP A 75 11.67 -15.00 4.50
N ILE A 76 11.07 -15.50 3.42
CA ILE A 76 9.61 -15.57 3.28
C ILE A 76 9.23 -17.02 3.02
N THR A 77 8.38 -17.55 3.88
CA THR A 77 7.67 -18.81 3.64
C THR A 77 6.18 -18.52 3.58
N ALA A 78 5.55 -18.76 2.43
CA ALA A 78 4.12 -18.53 2.26
C ALA A 78 3.47 -19.62 1.41
N ASP A 79 2.33 -20.14 1.88
CA ASP A 79 1.47 -21.01 1.08
C ASP A 79 0.29 -20.24 0.51
N LEU A 80 0.37 -19.92 -0.78
CA LEU A 80 -0.63 -19.14 -1.51
C LEU A 80 -1.54 -20.03 -2.38
N GLU A 81 -1.41 -21.36 -2.29
CA GLU A 81 -2.11 -22.31 -3.18
C GLU A 81 -3.62 -22.08 -3.15
N ASN A 82 -4.17 -21.86 -1.95
CA ASN A 82 -5.60 -21.66 -1.74
C ASN A 82 -6.13 -20.29 -2.20
N ILE A 83 -5.25 -19.37 -2.60
CA ILE A 83 -5.65 -18.04 -3.10
C ILE A 83 -5.94 -18.12 -4.60
N PHE A 84 -5.26 -19.00 -5.33
CA PHE A 84 -5.46 -19.17 -6.77
C PHE A 84 -6.71 -19.98 -7.06
N ASP A 85 -7.82 -19.30 -7.35
CA ASP A 85 -9.05 -19.91 -7.88
C ASP A 85 -9.09 -19.88 -9.42
N TRP A 86 -10.23 -20.18 -10.05
CA TRP A 86 -10.40 -20.14 -11.51
C TRP A 86 -10.38 -18.72 -12.12
N ASN A 87 -10.53 -17.66 -11.33
CA ASN A 87 -10.51 -16.26 -11.79
C ASN A 87 -9.21 -15.50 -11.46
N VAL A 88 -8.41 -15.89 -10.45
CA VAL A 88 -7.13 -15.22 -10.13
C VAL A 88 -6.07 -15.38 -11.23
N LYS A 89 -5.73 -14.31 -11.94
CA LYS A 89 -4.67 -14.31 -12.97
C LYS A 89 -3.29 -14.30 -12.35
N GLN A 90 -3.09 -13.39 -11.40
CA GLN A 90 -1.82 -13.16 -10.73
C GLN A 90 -2.04 -12.57 -9.34
N LEU A 91 -1.06 -12.78 -8.47
CA LEU A 91 -0.93 -12.11 -7.18
C LEU A 91 0.21 -11.10 -7.26
N PHE A 92 -0.02 -9.89 -6.79
CA PHE A 92 1.02 -8.89 -6.57
C PHE A 92 1.38 -8.87 -5.09
N LEU A 93 2.50 -9.48 -4.73
CA LEU A 93 3.00 -9.52 -3.37
C LEU A 93 3.98 -8.38 -3.12
N TYR A 94 3.94 -7.84 -1.91
CA TYR A 94 4.89 -6.84 -1.48
C TYR A 94 5.15 -6.94 0.03
N LEU A 95 6.41 -6.77 0.40
CA LEU A 95 6.85 -6.69 1.78
C LEU A 95 7.02 -5.21 2.14
N SER A 96 6.32 -4.77 3.17
CA SER A 96 6.45 -3.41 3.72
C SER A 96 7.05 -3.43 5.11
N ALA A 97 7.86 -2.41 5.43
CA ALA A 97 8.24 -2.08 6.79
C ALA A 97 7.38 -0.95 7.32
N GLU A 98 6.84 -1.14 8.52
CA GLU A 98 6.09 -0.14 9.27
C GLU A 98 6.85 0.20 10.56
N TYR A 99 7.07 1.49 10.80
CA TYR A 99 7.84 1.95 11.95
C TYR A 99 7.43 3.36 12.36
N SER A 100 7.65 3.69 13.62
CA SER A 100 7.35 5.02 14.18
C SER A 100 8.64 5.80 14.42
N THR A 101 8.63 7.10 14.19
CA THR A 101 9.72 8.03 14.53
C THR A 101 9.21 9.13 15.45
N LYS A 102 10.09 10.01 15.95
CA LYS A 102 9.69 11.14 16.80
C LYS A 102 8.78 12.13 16.06
N ASN A 103 8.98 12.27 14.75
CA ASN A 103 8.26 13.24 13.93
C ASN A 103 6.98 12.64 13.32
N ASN A 104 6.96 11.33 13.07
CA ASN A 104 5.87 10.64 12.40
C ASN A 104 5.41 9.42 13.20
N ALA A 105 4.12 9.36 13.49
CA ALA A 105 3.53 8.24 14.24
C ALA A 105 3.53 6.92 13.45
N LEU A 106 3.46 6.98 12.12
CA LEU A 106 3.47 5.82 11.23
C LEU A 106 4.21 6.17 9.94
N ASN A 107 5.31 5.47 9.68
CA ASN A 107 6.01 5.46 8.40
C ASN A 107 5.87 4.06 7.80
N GLN A 108 5.53 3.98 6.51
CA GLN A 108 5.36 2.73 5.80
C GLN A 108 6.14 2.77 4.48
N VAL A 109 7.06 1.82 4.30
CA VAL A 109 7.94 1.74 3.12
C VAL A 109 7.89 0.34 2.53
N VAL A 110 7.74 0.23 1.21
CA VAL A 110 7.81 -1.06 0.50
C VAL A 110 9.27 -1.40 0.24
N LEU A 111 9.68 -2.58 0.71
CA LEU A 111 11.07 -3.04 0.63
C LEU A 111 11.30 -4.03 -0.51
N TRP A 112 10.28 -4.79 -0.87
CA TRP A 112 10.36 -5.85 -1.87
C TRP A 112 8.99 -6.15 -2.46
N ASP A 113 8.97 -6.61 -3.71
CA ASP A 113 7.76 -7.04 -4.41
C ASP A 113 8.03 -8.26 -5.30
N LYS A 114 6.98 -9.06 -5.54
CA LYS A 114 6.99 -10.15 -6.50
C LYS A 114 5.60 -10.38 -7.08
N ILE A 115 5.56 -10.62 -8.37
CA ILE A 115 4.36 -11.12 -9.04
C ILE A 115 4.43 -12.64 -9.08
N VAL A 116 3.35 -13.31 -8.65
CA VAL A 116 3.17 -14.76 -8.80
C VAL A 116 2.01 -14.98 -9.75
N LEU A 117 2.27 -15.64 -10.87
CA LEU A 117 1.26 -15.91 -11.89
C LEU A 117 0.54 -17.21 -11.58
N ARG A 118 -0.69 -17.35 -12.08
CA ARG A 118 -1.35 -18.66 -12.10
C ARG A 118 -0.51 -19.64 -12.91
N GLY A 119 -0.25 -20.81 -12.33
CA GLY A 119 0.57 -21.86 -12.93
C GLY A 119 2.02 -21.83 -12.44
N ASP A 120 2.46 -20.75 -11.78
CA ASP A 120 3.69 -20.76 -11.00
C ASP A 120 3.54 -21.62 -9.74
N ASN A 121 4.66 -21.96 -9.11
CA ASN A 121 4.63 -22.62 -7.80
C ASN A 121 4.00 -21.67 -6.75
N PRO A 122 2.82 -22.00 -6.19
CA PRO A 122 2.14 -21.13 -5.24
C PRO A 122 2.77 -21.16 -3.84
N LYS A 123 3.69 -22.11 -3.59
CA LYS A 123 4.45 -22.20 -2.33
C LYS A 123 5.73 -21.39 -2.48
N LEU A 124 5.74 -20.22 -1.86
CA LEU A 124 6.90 -19.36 -1.79
C LEU A 124 7.83 -19.85 -0.68
N LEU A 125 9.04 -20.26 -1.06
CA LEU A 125 10.15 -20.51 -0.16
C LEU A 125 11.33 -19.66 -0.62
N LEU A 126 11.42 -18.45 -0.08
CA LEU A 126 12.45 -17.49 -0.40
C LEU A 126 13.39 -17.36 0.79
N LYS A 127 14.69 -17.50 0.54
CA LYS A 127 15.74 -17.41 1.56
C LYS A 127 16.78 -16.38 1.16
N ASP A 128 17.34 -15.69 2.14
CA ASP A 128 18.39 -14.68 1.94
C ASP A 128 18.00 -13.58 0.96
N MET A 129 16.72 -13.22 0.95
CA MET A 129 16.23 -12.15 0.09
C MET A 129 16.69 -10.81 0.64
N LYS A 130 17.31 -10.01 -0.21
CA LYS A 130 17.65 -8.63 0.08
C LYS A 130 16.50 -7.71 -0.33
N THR A 131 16.38 -6.58 0.36
CA THR A 131 15.48 -5.51 -0.05
C THR A 131 15.80 -5.07 -1.48
N LYS A 132 14.76 -4.94 -2.31
CA LYS A 132 14.87 -4.45 -3.68
C LYS A 132 14.88 -2.92 -3.71
N TYR A 133 14.10 -2.31 -2.83
CA TYR A 133 14.07 -0.87 -2.63
C TYR A 133 14.85 -0.52 -1.37
N PHE A 134 15.60 0.57 -1.45
CA PHE A 134 16.36 1.09 -0.33
C PHE A 134 15.42 1.51 0.80
N PHE A 135 15.74 1.11 2.03
CA PHE A 135 14.98 1.52 3.19
C PHE A 135 15.50 2.88 3.68
N PHE A 136 15.01 3.95 3.08
CA PHE A 136 15.48 5.30 3.35
C PHE A 136 14.59 6.01 4.38
N ASP A 137 15.20 6.70 5.34
CA ASP A 137 14.52 7.54 6.32
C ASP A 137 15.16 8.94 6.36
N ASP A 138 14.33 9.97 6.38
CA ASP A 138 14.72 11.38 6.45
C ASP A 138 15.10 11.78 7.89
N GLY A 139 16.18 11.19 8.38
CA GLY A 139 16.75 11.48 9.68
C GLY A 139 17.51 10.28 10.24
N ASN A 140 17.45 10.13 11.57
CA ASN A 140 18.08 9.03 12.31
C ASN A 140 17.00 8.08 12.88
N GLY A 141 15.90 7.87 12.16
CA GLY A 141 14.70 7.19 12.65
C GLY A 141 14.74 5.67 12.54
N LEU A 142 15.72 5.12 11.81
CA LEU A 142 15.92 3.68 11.67
C LEU A 142 16.87 3.15 12.75
N LYS A 143 17.94 3.89 13.04
CA LYS A 143 18.88 3.54 14.10
C LYS A 143 18.21 3.47 15.47
N GLY A 144 18.38 2.34 16.16
CA GLY A 144 17.82 2.09 17.49
C GLY A 144 16.30 1.97 17.54
N ASN A 145 15.64 1.82 16.39
CA ASN A 145 14.20 1.63 16.34
C ASN A 145 13.84 0.19 16.70
N ARG A 146 13.21 -0.01 17.86
CA ARG A 146 12.93 -1.36 18.38
C ARG A 146 11.72 -2.03 17.75
N ASN A 147 10.88 -1.27 17.06
CA ASN A 147 9.55 -1.71 16.62
C ASN A 147 9.36 -1.52 15.11
N VAL A 148 10.27 -2.06 14.29
CA VAL A 148 10.07 -2.11 12.84
C VAL A 148 9.29 -3.37 12.50
N THR A 149 8.07 -3.24 11.99
CA THR A 149 7.22 -4.38 11.65
C THR A 149 7.25 -4.64 10.16
N LEU A 150 7.75 -5.81 9.78
CA LEU A 150 7.72 -6.31 8.42
C LEU A 150 6.39 -7.02 8.18
N THR A 151 5.62 -6.54 7.22
CA THR A 151 4.32 -7.10 6.85
C THR A 151 4.37 -7.54 5.39
N LEU A 152 4.13 -8.82 5.14
CA LEU A 152 3.89 -9.31 3.79
C LEU A 152 2.42 -9.15 3.46
N SER A 153 2.13 -8.43 2.39
CA SER A 153 0.79 -8.19 1.87
C SER A 153 0.71 -8.62 0.40
N TRP A 154 -0.49 -8.86 -0.10
CA TRP A 154 -0.70 -9.14 -1.52
C TRP A 154 -2.02 -8.57 -2.02
N ASN A 155 -2.05 -8.29 -3.33
CA ASN A 155 -3.25 -7.91 -4.06
C ASN A 155 -3.61 -9.00 -5.09
N VAL A 156 -4.90 -9.30 -5.20
CA VAL A 156 -5.42 -10.29 -6.14
C VAL A 156 -5.79 -9.60 -7.45
N VAL A 157 -5.20 -10.02 -8.56
CA VAL A 157 -5.55 -9.52 -9.89
C VAL A 157 -6.33 -10.62 -10.63
N PRO A 158 -7.63 -10.41 -10.95
CA PRO A 158 -8.42 -11.40 -11.65
C PRO A 158 -8.21 -11.35 -13.17
N ASN A 159 -8.65 -12.39 -13.87
CA ASN A 159 -8.74 -12.41 -15.33
C ASN A 159 -9.85 -11.46 -15.82
N ALA A 160 -10.97 -11.39 -15.10
CA ALA A 160 -12.06 -10.47 -15.38
C ALA A 160 -12.77 -10.04 -14.10
N GLY A 161 -13.33 -8.81 -14.10
CA GLY A 161 -14.11 -8.26 -13.00
C GLY A 161 -13.40 -7.14 -12.23
N ILE A 162 -13.94 -6.82 -11.05
CA ILE A 162 -13.43 -5.78 -10.14
C ILE A 162 -12.06 -6.21 -9.62
N LEU A 163 -11.13 -5.26 -9.44
CA LEU A 163 -9.85 -5.47 -8.76
C LEU A 163 -10.05 -5.33 -7.25
N PRO A 164 -10.18 -6.42 -6.49
CA PRO A 164 -10.45 -6.31 -5.07
C PRO A 164 -9.11 -6.10 -4.34
N LEU A 165 -9.07 -5.12 -3.44
CA LEU A 165 -7.97 -4.95 -2.50
C LEU A 165 -8.12 -5.98 -1.37
N VAL A 166 -7.81 -7.24 -1.66
CA VAL A 166 -7.84 -8.32 -0.67
C VAL A 166 -6.44 -8.50 -0.11
N THR A 167 -6.18 -7.88 1.04
CA THR A 167 -4.94 -8.06 1.78
C THR A 167 -5.05 -9.25 2.72
N GLY A 168 -4.33 -10.33 2.45
CA GLY A 168 -3.93 -11.24 3.52
C GLY A 168 -2.58 -10.78 4.08
N SER A 169 -2.35 -11.02 5.36
CA SER A 169 -1.14 -10.52 6.04
C SER A 169 -0.51 -11.58 6.93
N GLY A 170 0.82 -11.66 6.84
CA GLY A 170 1.69 -12.22 7.87
C GLY A 170 2.71 -11.15 8.23
N HIS A 171 2.97 -10.97 9.53
CA HIS A 171 3.87 -9.92 10.01
C HIS A 171 4.88 -10.46 11.03
N VAL A 172 6.03 -9.81 11.09
CA VAL A 172 7.05 -10.01 12.11
C VAL A 172 7.60 -8.66 12.53
N SER A 173 7.71 -8.41 13.83
CA SER A 173 8.36 -7.22 14.34
C SER A 173 9.83 -7.51 14.63
N VAL A 174 10.69 -6.65 14.11
CA VAL A 174 12.14 -6.77 14.14
C VAL A 174 12.73 -5.48 14.74
N PRO A 175 13.60 -5.57 15.76
CA PRO A 175 14.31 -4.39 16.26
C PRO A 175 15.47 -4.05 15.33
N PHE A 176 15.71 -2.78 15.03
CA PHE A 176 16.87 -2.31 14.29
C PHE A 176 18.10 -2.11 15.19
N PRO A 177 19.34 -2.18 14.66
CA PRO A 177 20.54 -2.05 15.47
C PRO A 177 20.69 -0.64 16.04
N ASP A 178 21.25 -0.54 17.24
CA ASP A 178 21.52 0.75 17.92
C ASP A 178 22.73 1.50 17.34
N THR A 179 23.50 0.86 16.45
CA THR A 179 24.73 1.38 15.84
C THR A 179 24.70 1.24 14.33
N TYR A 180 25.28 2.22 13.62
CA TYR A 180 25.50 2.12 12.19
C TYR A 180 26.57 1.08 11.90
N GLU A 181 26.43 0.32 10.81
CA GLU A 181 27.57 -0.45 10.31
C GLU A 181 28.52 0.54 9.62
N ILE A 182 29.74 0.60 10.14
CA ILE A 182 30.80 1.38 9.52
C ILE A 182 31.35 0.52 8.39
N THR A 183 30.91 0.76 7.16
CA THR A 183 31.55 0.16 5.99
C THR A 183 32.99 0.66 5.97
N LYS A 184 33.94 -0.23 6.29
CA LYS A 184 35.37 0.08 6.25
C LYS A 184 35.68 0.57 4.84
N SER A 185 36.08 1.83 4.70
CA SER A 185 36.67 2.33 3.46
C SER A 185 37.96 1.53 3.23
N TYR A 186 37.98 0.72 2.17
CA TYR A 186 39.20 0.09 1.67
C TYR A 186 40.09 1.12 0.98
#